data_AF-A0A7U9SAR6-F1
#
_entry.id   AF-A0A7U9SAR6-F1
#
_cell.length_a   1.000
_cell.length_b   1.000
_cell.length_c   1.000
_cell.angle_alpha   90.00
_cell.angle_beta   90.00
_cell.angle_gamma   90.00
#
_symmetry.space_group_name_H-M   'P 1'
#
loop_
_entity.id
_entity.type
_entity.pdbx_description
1 polymer ?
#
loop_
_entity_poly.entity_id
_entity_poly.type
_entity_poly.pdbx_seq_one_letter_code
_entity_poly.pdbx_strand_id
1 'polypeptide(L)'
;MSLFSGLEKFGTKSAETMEKKENAQTGKEEQEKGEKQEKQQKKAVPPEADFLLPKTVHCKVCEQDFKNKTVKSGKARRLQPDRDLRPRFQYIDTLKYDVASCPFCGYTAMTRDFDRVTPTQIKMIKEQISSKFQPRKETEEGSYSYNTAIERYKLALLNTAVKRGKESEKAYTCLKISWLLRGKADTLEGNTPEELAVKEALKKEEDTFYLQAYEGFSKAISQEMFPIYGMDESTMDYLLAYMSFYFKKFEMASKFLGGVLTSGTASRRLKDMALDLKEDIIEQMKR
;
A
#
# COMPACT_ATOMS: atom_id res chain seq x y z
N MET A 1 1.63 -53.82 -51.39
CA MET A 1 2.78 -54.71 -51.17
C MET A 1 3.14 -54.63 -49.70
N SER A 2 2.71 -55.63 -48.93
CA SER A 2 2.90 -55.72 -47.49
C SER A 2 4.21 -56.48 -47.23
N LEU A 3 5.16 -55.83 -46.56
CA LEU A 3 6.36 -56.48 -46.06
C LEU A 3 6.03 -57.04 -44.68
N PHE A 4 5.95 -58.37 -44.61
CA PHE A 4 5.73 -59.16 -43.40
C PHE A 4 4.27 -59.51 -43.08
N SER A 5 3.64 -60.21 -44.03
CA SER A 5 2.70 -61.28 -43.69
C SER A 5 3.45 -62.52 -43.22
N GLY A 6 3.03 -63.09 -42.09
CA GLY A 6 3.35 -64.46 -41.69
C GLY A 6 4.42 -64.57 -40.63
N LEU A 7 3.99 -64.62 -39.36
CA LEU A 7 4.71 -65.29 -38.25
C LEU A 7 3.73 -65.48 -37.07
N GLU A 8 2.59 -66.14 -37.31
CA GLU A 8 1.61 -66.56 -36.30
C GLU A 8 1.96 -67.90 -35.62
N LYS A 9 3.25 -68.21 -35.38
CA LYS A 9 3.62 -69.55 -34.87
C LYS A 9 4.48 -69.66 -33.62
N PHE A 10 4.90 -68.57 -32.99
CA PHE A 10 5.66 -68.67 -31.74
C PHE A 10 5.24 -67.57 -30.77
N GLY A 11 4.41 -67.94 -29.79
CA GLY A 11 3.82 -67.01 -28.84
C GLY A 11 4.85 -66.41 -27.88
N THR A 12 4.78 -65.08 -27.72
CA THR A 12 4.96 -64.38 -26.44
C THR A 12 4.43 -62.95 -26.54
N LYS A 13 3.71 -62.57 -25.49
CA LYS A 13 3.23 -61.23 -25.05
C LYS A 13 4.01 -60.08 -25.70
N SER A 14 3.37 -59.06 -26.28
CA SER A 14 2.86 -57.89 -25.54
C SER A 14 2.25 -56.91 -26.56
N ALA A 15 1.18 -56.21 -26.17
CA ALA A 15 0.52 -55.10 -26.89
C ALA A 15 -0.17 -55.55 -28.20
N GLU A 16 -1.46 -55.33 -28.46
CA GLU A 16 -2.40 -54.32 -27.99
C GLU A 16 -3.80 -54.95 -27.97
N THR A 17 -4.53 -54.81 -26.86
CA THR A 17 -6.00 -54.68 -26.92
C THR A 17 -6.31 -53.23 -26.54
N MET A 18 -5.73 -52.32 -27.32
CA MET A 18 -6.21 -50.95 -27.44
C MET A 18 -7.27 -50.94 -28.53
N GLU A 19 -8.48 -51.32 -28.16
CA GLU A 19 -9.73 -50.84 -28.75
C GLU A 19 -10.87 -51.51 -27.99
N LYS A 20 -11.80 -50.69 -27.49
CA LYS A 20 -12.95 -51.05 -26.64
C LYS A 20 -12.63 -51.30 -25.17
N LYS A 21 -12.33 -50.20 -24.45
CA LYS A 21 -12.84 -49.94 -23.08
C LYS A 21 -12.54 -48.50 -22.62
N GLU A 22 -12.80 -47.52 -23.46
CA GLU A 22 -12.87 -46.11 -23.06
C GLU A 22 -14.23 -45.55 -23.45
N ASN A 23 -15.25 -45.88 -22.66
CA ASN A 23 -16.49 -45.09 -22.55
C ASN A 23 -17.36 -45.66 -21.43
N ALA A 24 -16.88 -45.55 -20.19
CA ALA A 24 -17.70 -45.81 -19.00
C ALA A 24 -17.15 -45.17 -17.71
N GLN A 25 -16.20 -44.23 -17.78
CA GLN A 25 -15.57 -43.65 -16.59
C GLN A 25 -15.23 -42.16 -16.70
N THR A 26 -15.90 -41.43 -17.59
CA THR A 26 -15.78 -39.98 -17.80
C THR A 26 -17.13 -39.28 -17.66
N GLY A 27 -17.91 -39.68 -16.65
CA GLY A 27 -19.22 -39.08 -16.36
C GLY A 27 -19.49 -38.77 -14.89
N LYS A 28 -18.54 -39.06 -13.98
CA LYS A 28 -18.70 -38.81 -12.53
C LYS A 28 -17.67 -37.85 -11.93
N GLU A 29 -16.54 -37.58 -12.59
CA GLU A 29 -15.54 -36.64 -12.09
C GLU A 29 -15.74 -35.19 -12.58
N GLU A 30 -16.58 -34.97 -13.60
CA GLU A 30 -16.92 -33.63 -14.08
C GLU A 30 -18.11 -33.01 -13.34
N GLN A 31 -18.97 -33.81 -12.70
CA GLN A 31 -20.06 -33.30 -11.86
C GLN A 31 -19.59 -32.83 -10.46
N GLU A 32 -18.54 -33.43 -9.88
CA GLU A 32 -17.98 -32.96 -8.60
C GLU A 32 -17.09 -31.70 -8.72
N LYS A 33 -16.58 -31.40 -9.94
CA LYS A 33 -15.87 -30.14 -10.22
C LYS A 33 -16.82 -28.98 -10.57
N GLY A 34 -17.98 -29.27 -11.16
CA GLY A 34 -19.05 -28.29 -11.39
C GLY A 34 -19.74 -27.84 -10.10
N GLU A 35 -20.03 -28.75 -9.17
CA GLU A 35 -20.70 -28.39 -7.90
C GLU A 35 -19.76 -27.74 -6.86
N LYS A 36 -18.43 -27.88 -7.00
CA LYS A 36 -17.45 -27.12 -6.20
C LYS A 36 -17.19 -25.70 -6.73
N GLN A 37 -17.66 -25.38 -7.94
CA GLN A 37 -17.58 -24.02 -8.50
C GLN A 37 -18.85 -23.19 -8.22
N GLU A 38 -19.99 -23.81 -7.89
CA GLU A 38 -21.23 -23.10 -7.53
C GLU A 38 -21.45 -22.83 -6.02
N LYS A 39 -20.50 -23.22 -5.16
CA LYS A 39 -20.51 -22.87 -3.72
C LYS A 39 -19.32 -22.00 -3.29
N GLN A 40 -18.88 -21.07 -4.13
CA GLN A 40 -18.41 -19.81 -3.58
C GLN A 40 -19.64 -19.07 -3.03
N GLN A 41 -20.05 -19.45 -1.83
CA GLN A 41 -20.78 -18.55 -0.95
C GLN A 41 -20.11 -17.18 -1.10
N LYS A 42 -20.88 -16.17 -1.53
CA LYS A 42 -20.57 -14.76 -1.32
C LYS A 42 -20.24 -14.62 0.16
N LYS A 43 -18.98 -14.83 0.55
CA LYS A 43 -18.50 -14.52 1.89
C LYS A 43 -18.74 -13.03 2.00
N ALA A 44 -19.70 -12.65 2.84
CA ALA A 44 -19.98 -11.26 3.14
C ALA A 44 -18.64 -10.56 3.38
N VAL A 45 -18.41 -9.44 2.71
CA VAL A 45 -17.21 -8.64 2.92
C VAL A 45 -17.18 -8.29 4.40
N PRO A 46 -16.18 -8.76 5.17
CA PRO A 46 -16.14 -8.50 6.60
C PRO A 46 -16.01 -6.99 6.83
N PRO A 47 -16.72 -6.43 7.83
CA PRO A 47 -16.63 -5.01 8.12
C PRO A 47 -15.22 -4.62 8.55
N GLU A 48 -14.79 -3.40 8.19
CA GLU A 48 -13.44 -2.90 8.47
C GLU A 48 -13.09 -2.96 9.97
N ALA A 49 -14.08 -2.73 10.84
CA ALA A 49 -13.93 -2.79 12.30
C ALA A 49 -13.46 -4.17 12.82
N ASP A 50 -13.75 -5.27 12.13
CA ASP A 50 -13.34 -6.61 12.54
C ASP A 50 -11.82 -6.81 12.53
N PHE A 51 -11.12 -5.98 11.74
CA PHE A 51 -9.66 -5.97 11.61
C PHE A 51 -8.99 -5.05 12.62
N LEU A 52 -9.74 -4.35 13.48
CA LEU A 52 -9.21 -3.34 14.40
C LEU A 52 -9.22 -3.84 15.84
N LEU A 53 -8.27 -3.33 16.63
CA LEU A 53 -8.21 -3.48 18.06
C LEU A 53 -7.88 -2.13 18.73
N PRO A 54 -8.48 -1.81 19.88
CA PRO A 54 -8.07 -0.66 20.66
C PRO A 54 -6.74 -0.94 21.37
N LYS A 55 -5.73 -0.11 21.12
CA LYS A 55 -4.42 -0.14 21.79
C LYS A 55 -4.33 1.04 22.75
N THR A 56 -3.98 0.79 24.01
CA THR A 56 -3.65 1.88 24.94
C THR A 56 -2.33 2.52 24.53
N VAL A 57 -2.29 3.84 24.44
CA VAL A 57 -1.10 4.64 24.15
C VAL A 57 -0.94 5.66 25.26
N HIS A 58 0.26 5.73 25.83
CA HIS A 58 0.63 6.74 26.81
C HIS A 58 1.23 7.97 26.12
N CYS A 59 0.65 9.15 26.32
CA CYS A 59 1.15 10.36 25.67
C CYS A 59 2.27 11.01 26.48
N LYS A 60 3.53 10.97 26.00
CA LYS A 60 4.67 11.63 26.67
C LYS A 60 4.58 13.16 26.72
N VAL A 61 3.65 13.78 26.00
CA VAL A 61 3.46 15.24 26.01
C VAL A 61 2.58 15.67 27.18
N CYS A 62 1.41 15.05 27.36
CA CYS A 62 0.46 15.43 28.42
C CYS A 62 0.28 14.38 29.52
N GLU A 63 1.02 13.27 29.43
CA GLU A 63 1.05 12.16 30.40
C GLU A 63 -0.30 11.45 30.60
N GLN A 64 -1.23 11.64 29.66
CA GLN A 64 -2.53 10.98 29.65
C GLN A 64 -2.50 9.72 28.78
N ASP A 65 -3.23 8.71 29.24
CA ASP A 65 -3.47 7.48 28.48
C ASP A 65 -4.73 7.64 27.61
N PHE A 66 -4.64 7.18 26.37
CA PHE A 66 -5.79 7.12 25.46
C PHE A 66 -5.80 5.81 24.68
N LYS A 67 -6.95 5.51 24.07
CA LYS A 67 -7.10 4.36 23.18
C LYS A 67 -6.92 4.84 21.74
N ASN A 68 -6.01 4.20 21.00
CA ASN A 68 -5.87 4.38 19.57
C ASN A 68 -6.32 3.10 18.84
N LYS A 69 -7.01 3.23 17.71
CA LYS A 69 -7.37 2.06 16.90
C LYS A 69 -6.16 1.58 16.09
N THR A 70 -5.88 0.29 16.13
CA THR A 70 -4.74 -0.32 15.43
C THR A 70 -5.19 -1.58 14.70
N VAL A 71 -4.56 -1.88 13.56
CA VAL A 71 -4.84 -3.09 12.78
C VAL A 71 -4.34 -4.34 13.52
N LYS A 72 -5.18 -5.37 13.63
CA LYS A 72 -4.82 -6.70 14.13
C LYS A 72 -3.78 -7.34 13.21
N SER A 73 -2.55 -7.45 13.72
CA SER A 73 -1.46 -8.17 13.05
C SER A 73 -1.91 -9.60 12.70
N GLY A 74 -1.74 -10.01 11.44
CA GLY A 74 -2.06 -11.36 10.96
C GLY A 74 -3.47 -11.57 10.41
N LYS A 75 -4.43 -10.68 10.68
CA LYS A 75 -5.81 -10.80 10.12
C LYS A 75 -5.95 -10.13 8.76
N ALA A 76 -5.21 -9.05 8.52
CA ALA A 76 -5.23 -8.34 7.23
C ALA A 76 -4.33 -9.06 6.21
N ARG A 77 -4.95 -9.63 5.17
CA ARG A 77 -4.21 -10.25 4.06
C ARG A 77 -3.63 -9.18 3.14
N ARG A 78 -2.32 -9.16 2.97
CA ARG A 78 -1.63 -8.23 2.05
C ARG A 78 -1.94 -8.60 0.60
N LEU A 79 -2.25 -7.59 -0.21
CA LEU A 79 -2.42 -7.67 -1.65
C LEU A 79 -1.20 -7.09 -2.36
N GLN A 80 -1.19 -7.16 -3.70
CA GLN A 80 -0.19 -6.47 -4.50
C GLN A 80 -0.30 -4.94 -4.21
N PRO A 81 0.80 -4.28 -3.81
CA PRO A 81 0.85 -2.84 -3.65
C PRO A 81 0.66 -2.15 -5.00
N ASP A 82 0.23 -0.89 -4.96
CA ASP A 82 0.17 -0.05 -6.15
C ASP A 82 1.61 0.20 -6.66
N ARG A 83 1.71 0.77 -7.87
CA ARG A 83 2.99 0.98 -8.55
C ARG A 83 3.89 2.01 -7.85
N ASP A 84 3.32 2.91 -7.07
CA ASP A 84 4.05 3.82 -6.17
C ASP A 84 4.32 3.20 -4.80
N LEU A 85 4.26 1.86 -4.67
CA LEU A 85 4.49 1.12 -3.44
C LEU A 85 3.42 1.32 -2.34
N ARG A 86 2.27 1.93 -2.65
CA ARG A 86 1.15 2.02 -1.70
C ARG A 86 0.76 0.62 -1.24
N PRO A 87 0.77 0.31 0.08
CA PRO A 87 0.38 -1.00 0.56
C PRO A 87 -1.13 -1.22 0.37
N ARG A 88 -1.51 -2.37 -0.20
CA ARG A 88 -2.90 -2.80 -0.33
C ARG A 88 -3.18 -4.00 0.55
N PHE A 89 -4.35 -4.01 1.18
CA PHE A 89 -4.82 -5.13 1.99
C PHE A 89 -6.25 -5.47 1.62
N GLN A 90 -6.61 -6.74 1.80
CA GLN A 90 -7.96 -7.21 1.55
C GLN A 90 -8.89 -6.68 2.65
N TYR A 91 -10.00 -6.05 2.26
CA TYR A 91 -11.11 -5.59 3.13
C TYR A 91 -10.81 -4.43 4.08
N ILE A 92 -9.58 -3.91 4.14
CA ILE A 92 -9.21 -2.78 4.99
C ILE A 92 -8.15 -1.91 4.31
N ASP A 93 -8.28 -0.58 4.44
CA ASP A 93 -7.18 0.34 4.16
C ASP A 93 -6.40 0.61 5.44
N THR A 94 -5.27 -0.08 5.61
CA THR A 94 -4.45 0.02 6.81
C THR A 94 -3.86 1.41 7.02
N LEU A 95 -3.76 2.24 5.96
CA LEU A 95 -3.22 3.59 6.06
C LEU A 95 -4.05 4.46 6.99
N LYS A 96 -5.36 4.21 7.14
CA LYS A 96 -6.21 4.98 8.04
C LYS A 96 -5.80 4.89 9.52
N TYR A 97 -5.04 3.86 9.90
CA TYR A 97 -4.76 3.50 11.29
C TYR A 97 -3.28 3.61 11.70
N ASP A 98 -2.43 4.16 10.85
CA ASP A 98 -0.98 4.22 11.11
C ASP A 98 -0.52 5.51 11.81
N VAL A 99 -1.46 6.37 12.20
CA VAL A 99 -1.22 7.56 13.05
C VAL A 99 -1.76 7.33 14.44
N ALA A 100 -1.01 7.76 15.47
CA ALA A 100 -1.50 7.92 16.82
C ALA A 100 -1.72 9.42 17.10
N SER A 101 -2.91 9.78 17.56
CA SER A 101 -3.33 11.16 17.82
C SER A 101 -3.88 11.27 19.22
N CYS A 102 -3.23 12.09 20.06
CA CYS A 102 -3.67 12.31 21.44
C CYS A 102 -4.89 13.25 21.46
N PRO A 103 -6.06 12.80 21.95
CA PRO A 103 -7.28 13.61 21.97
C PRO A 103 -7.25 14.74 23.02
N PHE A 104 -6.26 14.73 23.93
CA PHE A 104 -6.14 15.70 25.02
C PHE A 104 -5.27 16.90 24.67
N CYS A 105 -4.15 16.68 23.97
CA CYS A 105 -3.15 17.74 23.73
C CYS A 105 -2.81 17.98 22.26
N GLY A 106 -3.41 17.21 21.33
CA GLY A 106 -3.19 17.37 19.90
C GLY A 106 -1.86 16.81 19.39
N TYR A 107 -1.01 16.27 20.28
CA TYR A 107 0.21 15.60 19.85
C TYR A 107 -0.15 14.40 18.98
N THR A 108 0.33 14.43 17.74
CA THR A 108 -0.01 13.45 16.72
C THR A 108 1.25 13.11 15.94
N ALA A 109 1.48 11.83 15.70
CA ALA A 109 2.61 11.34 14.93
C ALA A 109 2.29 9.98 14.31
N MET A 110 3.10 9.57 13.33
CA MET A 110 3.11 8.18 12.87
C MET A 110 3.34 7.26 14.07
N THR A 111 2.66 6.12 14.11
CA THR A 111 2.68 5.21 15.26
C THR A 111 4.10 4.80 15.65
N ARG A 112 5.00 4.65 14.67
CA ARG A 112 6.41 4.28 14.90
C ARG A 112 7.25 5.37 15.58
N ASP A 113 6.83 6.64 15.47
CA ASP A 113 7.57 7.81 15.96
C ASP A 113 6.89 8.49 17.16
N PHE A 114 5.69 8.05 17.53
CA PHE A 114 4.91 8.66 18.60
C PHE A 114 5.65 8.66 19.96
N ASP A 115 6.39 7.59 20.27
CA ASP A 115 7.18 7.51 21.50
C ASP A 115 8.55 8.20 21.39
N ARG A 116 8.94 8.63 20.18
CA ARG A 116 10.26 9.20 19.87
C ARG A 116 10.21 10.72 19.88
N VAL A 117 9.98 11.29 21.06
CA VAL A 117 9.93 12.73 21.27
C VAL A 117 10.86 13.14 22.42
N THR A 118 11.71 14.14 22.18
CA THR A 118 12.65 14.66 23.19
C THR A 118 12.00 15.74 24.07
N PRO A 119 12.54 16.04 25.26
CA PRO A 119 12.02 17.12 26.11
C PRO A 119 11.90 18.47 25.41
N THR A 120 12.89 18.82 24.57
CA THR A 120 12.85 20.04 23.74
C THR A 120 11.71 20.02 22.74
N GLN A 121 11.46 18.88 22.10
CA GLN A 121 10.34 18.72 21.16
C GLN A 121 8.99 18.76 21.88
N ILE A 122 8.88 18.13 23.07
CA ILE A 122 7.68 18.21 23.91
C ILE A 122 7.35 19.67 24.21
N LYS A 123 8.34 20.49 24.59
CA LYS A 123 8.15 21.92 24.85
C LYS A 123 7.61 22.66 23.62
N MET A 124 8.22 22.45 22.44
CA MET A 124 7.76 23.06 21.18
C MET A 124 6.32 22.66 20.84
N ILE A 125 5.97 21.38 21.02
CA ILE A 125 4.61 20.86 20.79
C ILE A 125 3.62 21.50 21.77
N LYS A 126 3.94 21.58 23.06
CA LYS A 126 3.06 22.21 24.06
C LYS A 126 2.79 23.67 23.71
N GLU A 127 3.82 24.41 23.35
CA GLU A 127 3.74 25.85 23.06
C GLU A 127 2.98 26.16 21.79
N GLN A 128 3.14 25.37 20.71
CA GLN A 128 2.62 25.71 19.39
C GLN A 128 1.39 24.89 18.96
N ILE A 129 1.24 23.67 19.49
CA ILE A 129 0.12 22.77 19.18
C ILE A 129 -0.86 22.74 20.35
N SER A 130 -0.43 22.27 21.53
CA SER A 130 -1.36 22.00 22.63
C SER A 130 -2.04 23.26 23.16
N SER A 131 -1.36 24.41 23.14
CA SER A 131 -1.92 25.71 23.52
C SER A 131 -3.13 26.15 22.67
N LYS A 132 -3.24 25.66 21.43
CA LYS A 132 -4.29 25.99 20.48
C LYS A 132 -5.24 24.82 20.22
N PHE A 133 -4.91 23.64 20.74
CA PHE A 133 -5.66 22.43 20.49
C PHE A 133 -6.89 22.37 21.39
N GLN A 134 -8.05 22.16 20.78
CA GLN A 134 -9.28 21.91 21.52
C GLN A 134 -9.48 20.40 21.64
N PRO A 135 -9.53 19.86 22.88
CA PRO A 135 -9.77 18.44 23.09
C PRO A 135 -11.05 17.99 22.41
N ARG A 136 -10.98 16.92 21.63
CA ARG A 136 -12.13 16.32 20.96
C ARG A 136 -12.34 14.92 21.53
N LYS A 137 -13.61 14.59 21.80
CA LYS A 137 -14.00 13.20 22.00
C LYS A 137 -13.99 12.52 20.64
N GLU A 138 -13.42 11.32 20.56
CA GLU A 138 -13.47 10.54 19.33
C GLU A 138 -14.93 10.12 19.09
N THR A 139 -15.51 10.59 17.98
CA THR A 139 -16.94 10.41 17.67
C THR A 139 -17.22 9.20 16.78
N GLU A 140 -16.21 8.67 16.11
CA GLU A 140 -16.37 7.53 15.19
C GLU A 140 -16.33 6.21 15.96
N GLU A 141 -17.48 5.56 16.09
CA GLU A 141 -17.59 4.18 16.55
C GLU A 141 -17.15 3.20 15.44
N GLY A 142 -16.31 2.21 15.75
CA GLY A 142 -15.84 1.24 14.77
C GLY A 142 -14.60 1.70 13.99
N SER A 143 -14.72 1.92 12.67
CA SER A 143 -13.62 2.25 11.75
C SER A 143 -13.40 3.76 11.57
N TYR A 144 -12.25 4.16 11.06
CA TYR A 144 -12.02 5.56 10.66
C TYR A 144 -12.57 5.85 9.27
N SER A 145 -13.21 7.02 9.10
CA SER A 145 -13.47 7.55 7.78
C SER A 145 -12.18 8.05 7.11
N TYR A 146 -12.17 8.16 5.77
CA TYR A 146 -11.03 8.75 5.06
C TYR A 146 -10.78 10.21 5.49
N ASN A 147 -11.84 10.99 5.77
CA ASN A 147 -11.70 12.37 6.24
C ASN A 147 -10.97 12.42 7.58
N THR A 148 -11.41 11.63 8.55
CA THR A 148 -10.77 11.55 9.87
C THR A 148 -9.32 11.09 9.76
N ALA A 149 -9.03 10.10 8.92
CA ALA A 149 -7.64 9.68 8.66
C ALA A 149 -6.81 10.84 8.08
N ILE A 150 -7.28 11.51 7.02
CA ILE A 150 -6.57 12.61 6.37
C ILE A 150 -6.31 13.76 7.36
N GLU A 151 -7.30 14.14 8.17
CA GLU A 151 -7.15 15.18 9.21
C GLU A 151 -6.07 14.82 10.23
N ARG A 152 -6.05 13.57 10.70
CA ARG A 152 -5.02 13.08 11.63
C ARG A 152 -3.64 13.11 11.00
N TYR A 153 -3.51 12.75 9.73
CA TYR A 153 -2.23 12.84 9.01
C TYR A 153 -1.77 14.29 8.80
N LYS A 154 -2.68 15.21 8.48
CA LYS A 154 -2.36 16.65 8.40
C LYS A 154 -1.90 17.19 9.75
N LEU A 155 -2.53 16.78 10.85
CA LEU A 155 -2.10 17.13 12.20
C LEU A 155 -0.74 16.49 12.55
N ALA A 156 -0.48 15.26 12.11
CA ALA A 156 0.84 14.63 12.23
C ALA A 156 1.91 15.44 11.51
N LEU A 157 1.66 15.83 10.25
CA LEU A 157 2.59 16.65 9.45
C LEU A 157 2.90 18.00 10.14
N LEU A 158 1.87 18.65 10.69
CA LEU A 158 2.04 19.89 11.45
C LEU A 158 2.89 19.68 12.71
N ASN A 159 2.63 18.61 13.47
CA ASN A 159 3.44 18.25 14.65
C ASN A 159 4.89 17.97 14.24
N THR A 160 5.12 17.24 13.15
CA THR A 160 6.45 16.97 12.60
C THR A 160 7.17 18.26 12.21
N ALA A 161 6.49 19.22 11.60
CA ALA A 161 7.06 20.53 11.30
C ALA A 161 7.45 21.31 12.59
N VAL A 162 6.55 21.38 13.58
CA VAL A 162 6.79 22.07 14.86
C VAL A 162 7.94 21.45 15.64
N LYS A 163 7.99 20.12 15.73
CA LYS A 163 9.07 19.41 16.44
C LYS A 163 10.39 19.38 15.66
N ARG A 164 10.44 20.01 14.48
CA ARG A 164 11.57 20.00 13.55
C ARG A 164 12.03 18.57 13.22
N GLY A 165 11.06 17.71 12.91
CA GLY A 165 11.31 16.35 12.48
C GLY A 165 12.07 16.30 11.15
N LYS A 166 12.59 15.10 10.83
CA LYS A 166 13.38 14.84 9.63
C LYS A 166 12.59 15.11 8.36
N GLU A 167 13.28 15.45 7.26
CA GLU A 167 12.63 15.66 5.97
C GLU A 167 11.97 14.38 5.46
N SER A 168 12.59 13.22 5.70
CA SER A 168 12.00 11.92 5.36
C SER A 168 10.69 11.63 6.08
N GLU A 169 10.54 12.05 7.35
CA GLU A 169 9.30 11.92 8.12
C GLU A 169 8.18 12.78 7.53
N LYS A 170 8.49 14.03 7.15
CA LYS A 170 7.53 14.93 6.48
C LYS A 170 7.13 14.38 5.12
N ALA A 171 8.10 13.99 4.30
CA ALA A 171 7.90 13.46 2.95
C ALA A 171 7.01 12.21 2.96
N TYR A 172 7.28 11.27 3.86
CA TYR A 172 6.49 10.04 3.97
C TYR A 172 5.09 10.29 4.54
N THR A 173 4.93 11.29 5.40
CA THR A 173 3.59 11.72 5.85
C THR A 173 2.79 12.29 4.67
N CYS A 174 3.39 13.15 3.84
CA CYS A 174 2.76 13.67 2.62
C CYS A 174 2.40 12.54 1.64
N LEU A 175 3.27 11.55 1.47
CA LEU A 175 3.00 10.38 0.63
C LEU A 175 1.76 9.62 1.11
N LYS A 176 1.63 9.37 2.42
CA LYS A 176 0.44 8.70 2.96
C LYS A 176 -0.83 9.53 2.82
N ILE A 177 -0.75 10.85 2.96
CA ILE A 177 -1.90 11.74 2.69
C ILE A 177 -2.35 11.58 1.24
N SER A 178 -1.42 11.59 0.28
CA SER A 178 -1.74 11.39 -1.14
C SER A 178 -2.46 10.05 -1.39
N TRP A 179 -1.97 8.96 -0.77
CA TRP A 179 -2.61 7.64 -0.87
C TRP A 179 -3.98 7.57 -0.23
N LEU A 180 -4.20 8.28 0.90
CA LEU A 180 -5.51 8.37 1.53
C LEU A 180 -6.50 9.17 0.67
N LEU A 181 -6.05 10.25 0.02
CA LEU A 181 -6.87 11.02 -0.92
C LEU A 181 -7.28 10.17 -2.13
N ARG A 182 -6.33 9.41 -2.69
CA ARG A 182 -6.62 8.42 -3.74
C ARG A 182 -7.62 7.37 -3.26
N GLY A 183 -7.39 6.78 -2.08
CA GLY A 183 -8.30 5.82 -1.48
C GLY A 183 -9.70 6.38 -1.25
N LYS A 184 -9.82 7.65 -0.86
CA LYS A 184 -11.11 8.35 -0.76
C LYS A 184 -11.78 8.50 -2.13
N ALA A 185 -11.04 8.89 -3.16
CA ALA A 185 -11.57 9.00 -4.52
C ALA A 185 -12.03 7.64 -5.07
N ASP A 186 -11.33 6.55 -4.74
CA ASP A 186 -11.69 5.17 -5.12
C ASP A 186 -13.04 4.72 -4.53
N THR A 187 -13.53 5.36 -3.44
CA THR A 187 -14.84 5.04 -2.85
C THR A 187 -16.03 5.65 -3.59
N LEU A 188 -15.77 6.61 -4.47
CA LEU A 188 -16.79 7.28 -5.28
C LEU A 188 -16.95 6.51 -6.59
N GLU A 189 -18.18 6.31 -7.06
CA GLU A 189 -18.40 5.66 -8.36
C GLU A 189 -17.98 6.61 -9.51
N GLY A 190 -18.29 7.90 -9.38
CA GLY A 190 -17.98 8.91 -10.41
C GLY A 190 -19.00 8.91 -11.54
N ASN A 191 -20.25 8.52 -11.24
CA ASN A 191 -21.32 8.44 -12.22
C ASN A 191 -22.11 9.75 -12.35
N THR A 192 -21.98 10.65 -11.37
CA THR A 192 -22.63 11.96 -11.37
C THR A 192 -21.61 13.08 -11.61
N PRO A 193 -22.03 14.22 -12.19
CA PRO A 193 -21.15 15.40 -12.33
C PRO A 193 -20.58 15.89 -11.01
N GLU A 194 -21.35 15.80 -9.91
CA GLU A 194 -20.90 16.19 -8.57
C GLU A 194 -19.78 15.26 -8.06
N GLU A 195 -19.93 13.95 -8.20
CA GLU A 195 -18.90 12.99 -7.82
C GLU A 195 -17.62 13.13 -8.65
N LEU A 196 -17.77 13.41 -9.96
CA LEU A 196 -16.63 13.70 -10.84
C LEU A 196 -15.88 14.95 -10.40
N ALA A 197 -16.60 16.03 -10.05
CA ALA A 197 -16.00 17.25 -9.52
C ALA A 197 -15.26 17.00 -8.19
N VAL A 198 -15.84 16.18 -7.30
CA VAL A 198 -15.17 15.77 -6.05
C VAL A 198 -13.92 14.93 -6.34
N LYS A 199 -13.97 13.96 -7.26
CA LYS A 199 -12.80 13.17 -7.68
C LYS A 199 -11.70 14.07 -8.23
N GLU A 200 -12.04 15.05 -9.05
CA GLU A 200 -11.06 16.00 -9.59
C GLU A 200 -10.41 16.86 -8.50
N ALA A 201 -11.21 17.36 -7.55
CA ALA A 201 -10.70 18.11 -6.40
C ALA A 201 -9.77 17.26 -5.51
N LEU A 202 -10.17 16.02 -5.21
CA LEU A 202 -9.33 15.07 -4.48
C LEU A 202 -8.04 14.76 -5.24
N LYS A 203 -8.10 14.68 -6.58
CA LYS A 203 -6.93 14.42 -7.40
C LYS A 203 -5.93 15.57 -7.38
N LYS A 204 -6.41 16.82 -7.46
CA LYS A 204 -5.57 18.02 -7.31
C LYS A 204 -4.89 18.08 -5.94
N GLU A 205 -5.63 17.74 -4.89
CA GLU A 205 -5.08 17.69 -3.54
C GLU A 205 -4.05 16.55 -3.39
N GLU A 206 -4.35 15.36 -3.94
CA GLU A 206 -3.42 14.22 -3.99
C GLU A 206 -2.11 14.64 -4.65
N ASP A 207 -2.16 15.24 -5.84
CA ASP A 207 -0.99 15.63 -6.61
C ASP A 207 -0.14 16.68 -5.88
N THR A 208 -0.78 17.57 -5.12
CA THR A 208 -0.09 18.55 -4.27
C THR A 208 0.74 17.86 -3.19
N PHE A 209 0.15 16.93 -2.43
CA PHE A 209 0.86 16.18 -1.40
C PHE A 209 1.88 15.20 -2.00
N TYR A 210 1.59 14.62 -3.16
CA TYR A 210 2.49 13.71 -3.86
C TYR A 210 3.75 14.44 -4.36
N LEU A 211 3.61 15.67 -4.85
CA LEU A 211 4.73 16.52 -5.23
C LEU A 211 5.57 16.92 -4.02
N GLN A 212 4.94 17.30 -2.90
CA GLN A 212 5.64 17.58 -1.65
C GLN A 212 6.42 16.36 -1.13
N ALA A 213 5.85 15.16 -1.26
CA ALA A 213 6.55 13.93 -0.92
C ALA A 213 7.78 13.70 -1.81
N TYR A 214 7.63 13.84 -3.13
CA TYR A 214 8.72 13.72 -4.09
C TYR A 214 9.89 14.69 -3.79
N GLU A 215 9.58 15.96 -3.56
CA GLU A 215 10.58 16.97 -3.21
C GLU A 215 11.22 16.70 -1.85
N GLY A 216 10.41 16.29 -0.86
CA GLY A 216 10.89 15.95 0.48
C GLY A 216 11.84 14.76 0.48
N PHE A 217 11.54 13.70 -0.28
CA PHE A 217 12.46 12.56 -0.43
C PHE A 217 13.72 12.93 -1.20
N SER A 218 13.59 13.73 -2.26
CA SER A 218 14.75 14.24 -3.00
C SER A 218 15.70 15.01 -2.09
N LYS A 219 15.16 15.83 -1.17
CA LYS A 219 15.96 16.51 -0.12
C LYS A 219 16.55 15.52 0.87
N ALA A 220 15.75 14.58 1.38
CA ALA A 220 16.18 13.58 2.37
C ALA A 220 17.38 12.77 1.89
N ILE A 221 17.45 12.35 0.62
CA ILE A 221 18.61 11.61 0.06
C ILE A 221 19.93 12.36 0.22
N SER A 222 19.90 13.71 0.15
CA SER A 222 21.11 14.53 0.28
C SER A 222 21.49 14.86 1.73
N GLN A 223 20.63 14.57 2.71
CA GLN A 223 20.78 15.01 4.09
C GLN A 223 20.70 13.88 5.12
N GLU A 224 20.22 12.70 4.73
CA GLU A 224 19.99 11.56 5.60
C GLU A 224 20.69 10.30 5.08
N MET A 225 21.16 9.46 6.01
CA MET A 225 21.75 8.17 5.68
C MET A 225 20.67 7.09 5.53
N PHE A 226 20.88 6.17 4.58
CA PHE A 226 20.04 4.99 4.46
C PHE A 226 20.15 4.07 5.69
N PRO A 227 19.06 3.40 6.11
CA PRO A 227 17.72 3.45 5.51
C PRO A 227 16.94 4.74 5.84
N ILE A 228 16.42 5.41 4.81
CA ILE A 228 15.67 6.67 4.94
C ILE A 228 14.21 6.34 5.25
N TYR A 229 13.76 6.71 6.45
CA TYR A 229 12.45 6.36 7.00
C TYR A 229 12.09 4.86 6.91
N GLY A 230 13.11 3.99 6.95
CA GLY A 230 12.95 2.53 6.84
C GLY A 230 12.92 1.97 5.41
N MET A 231 13.12 2.80 4.40
CA MET A 231 13.35 2.36 3.01
C MET A 231 14.85 2.25 2.75
N ASP A 232 15.26 1.16 2.10
CA ASP A 232 16.61 1.04 1.56
C ASP A 232 16.77 1.89 0.29
N GLU A 233 18.01 1.98 -0.21
CA GLU A 233 18.35 2.80 -1.36
C GLU A 233 17.58 2.38 -2.61
N SER A 234 17.52 1.09 -2.91
CA SER A 234 16.80 0.60 -4.09
C SER A 234 15.29 0.84 -4.02
N THR A 235 14.66 0.72 -2.85
CA THR A 235 13.23 1.04 -2.68
C THR A 235 12.99 2.54 -2.88
N MET A 236 13.87 3.39 -2.34
CA MET A 236 13.78 4.83 -2.49
C MET A 236 13.96 5.26 -3.96
N ASP A 237 14.95 4.71 -4.65
CA ASP A 237 15.19 4.95 -6.07
C ASP A 237 13.98 4.55 -6.90
N TYR A 238 13.40 3.37 -6.65
CA TYR A 238 12.20 2.96 -7.37
C TYR A 238 11.02 3.91 -7.14
N LEU A 239 10.80 4.32 -5.89
CA LEU A 239 9.72 5.26 -5.54
C LEU A 239 9.91 6.61 -6.27
N LEU A 240 11.13 7.15 -6.23
CA LEU A 240 11.47 8.40 -6.91
C LEU A 240 11.43 8.26 -8.43
N ALA A 241 11.77 7.10 -8.99
CA ALA A 241 11.61 6.82 -10.40
C ALA A 241 10.14 6.88 -10.80
N TYR A 242 9.26 6.20 -10.07
CA TYR A 242 7.82 6.21 -10.35
C TYR A 242 7.20 7.60 -10.17
N MET A 243 7.56 8.32 -9.11
CA MET A 243 7.16 9.73 -8.93
C MET A 243 7.66 10.63 -10.06
N SER A 244 8.91 10.46 -10.51
CA SER A 244 9.47 11.21 -11.62
C SER A 244 8.71 10.94 -12.91
N PHE A 245 8.40 9.67 -13.19
CA PHE A 245 7.57 9.27 -14.33
C PHE A 245 6.18 9.92 -14.25
N TYR A 246 5.54 9.86 -13.09
CA TYR A 246 4.23 10.48 -12.85
C TYR A 246 4.23 11.98 -13.17
N PHE A 247 5.27 12.71 -12.75
CA PHE A 247 5.44 14.13 -13.05
C PHE A 247 6.11 14.41 -14.41
N LYS A 248 6.18 13.41 -15.30
CA LYS A 248 6.76 13.51 -16.65
C LYS A 248 8.24 13.96 -16.68
N LYS A 249 8.96 13.74 -15.58
CA LYS A 249 10.41 13.98 -15.46
C LYS A 249 11.18 12.72 -15.90
N PHE A 250 11.06 12.36 -17.17
CA PHE A 250 11.53 11.06 -17.70
C PHE A 250 13.04 10.85 -17.57
N GLU A 251 13.84 11.91 -17.65
CA GLU A 251 15.30 11.84 -17.43
C GLU A 251 15.62 11.38 -16.00
N MET A 252 15.00 12.02 -15.00
CA MET A 252 15.15 11.64 -13.60
C MET A 252 14.60 10.23 -13.34
N ALA A 253 13.45 9.89 -13.95
CA ALA A 253 12.87 8.56 -13.85
C ALA A 253 13.84 7.48 -14.34
N SER A 254 14.47 7.70 -15.49
CA SER A 254 15.46 6.77 -16.09
C SER A 254 16.72 6.66 -15.24
N LYS A 255 17.19 7.78 -14.67
CA LYS A 255 18.35 7.82 -13.78
C LYS A 255 18.13 6.95 -12.54
N PHE A 256 17.03 7.15 -11.83
CA PHE A 256 16.69 6.38 -10.63
C PHE A 256 16.46 4.89 -10.95
N LEU A 257 15.80 4.57 -12.08
CA LEU A 257 15.63 3.18 -12.53
C LEU A 257 16.96 2.48 -12.79
N GLY A 258 17.94 3.18 -13.35
CA GLY A 258 19.29 2.64 -13.54
C GLY A 258 19.90 2.15 -12.24
N GLY A 259 19.72 2.89 -11.14
CA GLY A 259 20.16 2.50 -9.79
C GLY A 259 19.50 1.19 -9.33
N VAL A 260 18.18 1.07 -9.50
CA VAL A 260 17.43 -0.15 -9.10
C VAL A 260 17.87 -1.38 -9.89
N LEU A 261 18.01 -1.25 -11.21
CA LEU A 261 18.32 -2.39 -12.09
C LEU A 261 19.74 -2.91 -11.88
N THR A 262 20.70 -2.01 -11.66
CA THR A 262 22.11 -2.34 -11.45
C THR A 262 22.43 -2.74 -10.01
N SER A 263 21.57 -2.39 -9.04
CA SER A 263 21.73 -2.75 -7.63
C SER A 263 21.80 -4.27 -7.41
N GLY A 264 22.83 -4.71 -6.70
CA GLY A 264 22.99 -6.11 -6.28
C GLY A 264 22.10 -6.50 -5.10
N THR A 265 21.56 -5.53 -4.37
CA THR A 265 20.73 -5.75 -3.15
C THR A 265 19.24 -5.62 -3.43
N ALA A 266 18.84 -5.06 -4.58
CA ALA A 266 17.44 -4.94 -4.97
C ALA A 266 16.77 -6.31 -5.13
N SER A 267 15.62 -6.49 -4.50
CA SER A 267 14.84 -7.73 -4.61
C SER A 267 14.38 -7.97 -6.06
N ARG A 268 14.25 -9.25 -6.45
CA ARG A 268 13.76 -9.64 -7.79
C ARG A 268 12.45 -8.93 -8.15
N ARG A 269 11.50 -8.93 -7.22
CA ARG A 269 10.20 -8.27 -7.38
C ARG A 269 10.33 -6.76 -7.66
N LEU A 270 11.26 -6.07 -7.00
CA LEU A 270 11.48 -4.65 -7.22
C LEU A 270 12.10 -4.41 -8.61
N LYS A 271 13.00 -5.30 -9.05
CA LYS A 271 13.56 -5.26 -10.42
C LYS A 271 12.49 -5.52 -11.48
N ASP A 272 11.59 -6.47 -11.25
CA ASP A 272 10.46 -6.73 -12.16
C ASP A 272 9.59 -5.46 -12.29
N MET A 273 9.22 -4.84 -11.17
CA MET A 273 8.47 -3.57 -11.17
C MET A 273 9.22 -2.41 -11.86
N ALA A 274 10.55 -2.41 -11.78
CA ALA A 274 11.42 -1.43 -12.44
C ALA A 274 11.50 -1.65 -13.96
N LEU A 275 11.48 -2.91 -14.41
CA LEU A 275 11.40 -3.24 -15.83
C LEU A 275 10.06 -2.82 -16.43
N ASP A 276 8.95 -3.10 -15.75
CA ASP A 276 7.61 -2.66 -16.17
C ASP A 276 7.56 -1.13 -16.32
N LEU A 277 8.10 -0.39 -15.34
CA LEU A 277 8.16 1.08 -15.41
C LEU A 277 9.06 1.59 -16.54
N LYS A 278 10.15 0.88 -16.85
CA LYS A 278 11.03 1.21 -17.98
C LYS A 278 10.28 1.12 -19.31
N GLU A 279 9.46 0.09 -19.50
CA GLU A 279 8.65 -0.07 -20.71
C GLU A 279 7.68 1.10 -20.89
N ASP A 280 6.99 1.52 -19.83
CA ASP A 280 6.08 2.67 -19.87
C ASP A 280 6.78 3.99 -20.18
N ILE A 281 7.97 4.21 -19.63
CA ILE A 281 8.77 5.41 -19.93
C ILE A 281 9.13 5.42 -21.42
N ILE A 282 9.56 4.28 -21.97
CA ILE A 282 9.89 4.17 -23.38
C ILE A 282 8.66 4.42 -24.26
N GLU A 283 7.50 3.91 -23.86
CA GLU A 283 6.25 4.15 -24.59
C GLU A 283 5.86 5.63 -24.58
N GLN A 284 5.94 6.30 -23.43
CA GLN A 284 5.64 7.73 -23.30
C GLN A 284 6.64 8.63 -24.03
N MET A 285 7.92 8.25 -24.11
CA MET A 285 8.95 9.00 -24.85
C MET A 285 8.86 8.85 -26.37
N LYS A 286 8.18 7.79 -26.85
CA LYS A 286 7.94 7.55 -28.29
C LYS A 286 6.68 8.26 -28.82
N ARG A 287 5.78 8.68 -27.93
CA ARG A 287 4.57 9.44 -28.25
C ARG A 287 4.88 10.93 -28.33
#